data_AF-A0A0H3I3U2-F1
#
_entry.id   AF-A0A0H3I3U2-F1
#
_cell.length_a   1.000
_cell.length_b   1.000
_cell.length_c   1.000
_cell.angle_alpha   90.00
_cell.angle_beta   90.00
_cell.angle_gamma   90.00
#
_symmetry.space_group_name_H-M   'P 1'
#
loop_
_entity.id
_entity.type
_entity.pdbx_description
1 polymer ?
#
loop_
_entity_poly.entity_id
_entity_poly.type
_entity_poly.pdbx_seq_one_letter_code
_entity_poly.pdbx_strand_id
1 'polypeptide(L)'
;MNEINNICNDLGLPIGDNFTQDWAYELSDEYRTEEWLDKYITAYLNNGYSVSSKNELMTLCLDVTNDLLSTGTSVINATIIKVLNTLIDNYQQHVDLINYWSLDDEPLEDCFALTPEIRKLKKY
;
A
#
# COMPACT_ATOMS: atom_id res chain seq x y z
N MET A 1 -17.27 3.66 0.16
CA MET A 1 -17.53 3.74 1.62
C MET A 1 -17.73 2.39 2.29
N ASN A 2 -18.54 1.45 1.77
CA ASN A 2 -18.76 0.17 2.49
C ASN A 2 -17.49 -0.69 2.68
N GLU A 3 -16.59 -0.75 1.69
CA GLU A 3 -15.37 -1.56 1.78
C GLU A 3 -14.37 -1.00 2.81
N ILE A 4 -14.12 0.32 2.78
CA ILE A 4 -13.24 1.00 3.75
C ILE A 4 -13.80 0.86 5.17
N ASN A 5 -15.12 0.96 5.36
CA ASN A 5 -15.74 0.75 6.66
C ASN A 5 -15.49 -0.66 7.20
N ASN A 6 -15.52 -1.68 6.35
CA ASN A 6 -15.21 -3.06 6.76
C ASN A 6 -13.75 -3.17 7.19
N ILE A 7 -12.81 -2.64 6.39
CA ILE A 7 -11.38 -2.61 6.72
C ILE A 7 -11.16 -1.89 8.05
N CYS A 8 -11.79 -0.72 8.24
CA CYS A 8 -11.66 0.06 9.46
C CYS A 8 -12.19 -0.68 10.69
N ASN A 9 -13.36 -1.31 10.58
CA ASN A 9 -13.94 -2.08 11.66
C ASN A 9 -13.09 -3.28 12.03
N ASP A 10 -12.57 -4.01 11.05
CA ASP A 10 -11.76 -5.22 11.27
C ASP A 10 -10.39 -4.90 11.88
N LEU A 11 -9.79 -3.78 11.49
CA LEU A 11 -8.46 -3.37 11.92
C LEU A 11 -8.45 -2.37 13.08
N GLY A 12 -9.62 -1.85 13.48
CA GLY A 12 -9.75 -0.81 14.48
C GLY A 12 -9.19 0.55 14.03
N LEU A 13 -9.29 0.86 12.74
CA LEU A 13 -8.85 2.15 12.18
C LEU A 13 -9.96 3.21 12.29
N PRO A 14 -9.61 4.50 12.37
CA PRO A 14 -10.59 5.57 12.30
C PRO A 14 -11.30 5.55 10.94
N ILE A 15 -12.62 5.65 10.99
CA ILE A 15 -13.46 5.78 9.79
C ILE A 15 -13.43 7.26 9.36
N GLY A 16 -13.23 7.50 8.06
CA GLY A 16 -13.34 8.85 7.49
C GLY A 16 -14.75 9.43 7.64
N ASP A 17 -14.87 10.75 7.63
CA ASP A 17 -16.18 11.42 7.73
C ASP A 17 -16.78 11.70 6.34
N ASN A 18 -17.88 12.46 6.30
CA ASN A 18 -18.54 12.81 5.03
C ASN A 18 -17.72 13.73 4.12
N PHE A 19 -16.61 14.27 4.62
CA PHE A 19 -15.70 15.16 3.90
C PHE A 19 -14.41 14.46 3.50
N THR A 20 -14.12 13.26 4.02
CA THR A 20 -12.96 12.46 3.63
C THR A 20 -13.02 12.11 2.15
N GLN A 21 -12.00 12.53 1.41
CA GLN A 21 -11.87 12.28 -0.03
C GLN A 21 -10.94 11.10 -0.29
N ASP A 22 -9.84 11.02 0.45
CA ASP A 22 -8.89 9.92 0.41
C ASP A 22 -8.57 9.48 1.84
N TRP A 23 -9.27 8.43 2.27
CA TRP A 23 -9.12 7.91 3.63
C TRP A 23 -7.70 7.43 3.91
N ALA A 24 -7.03 6.81 2.93
CA ALA A 24 -5.67 6.36 3.12
C ALA A 24 -4.79 7.57 3.42
N TYR A 25 -4.82 8.61 2.57
CA TYR A 25 -4.00 9.82 2.71
C TYR A 25 -4.29 10.64 3.97
N GLU A 26 -5.53 10.67 4.43
CA GLU A 26 -5.95 11.37 5.65
C GLU A 26 -5.65 10.60 6.94
N LEU A 27 -5.20 9.33 6.83
CA LEU A 27 -4.87 8.50 7.98
C LEU A 27 -3.62 9.02 8.71
N SER A 28 -3.76 9.27 10.02
CA SER A 28 -2.70 9.77 10.92
C SER A 28 -1.42 8.91 10.88
N ASP A 29 -0.27 9.57 11.05
CA ASP A 29 1.07 8.94 11.06
C ASP A 29 1.20 7.78 12.06
N GLU A 30 0.42 7.79 13.15
CA GLU A 30 0.40 6.71 14.14
C GLU A 30 -0.04 5.36 13.56
N TYR A 31 -0.77 5.39 12.44
CA TYR A 31 -1.22 4.23 11.68
C TYR A 31 -0.33 3.93 10.46
N ARG A 32 0.71 4.72 10.21
CA ARG A 32 1.60 4.59 9.05
C ARG A 32 2.99 4.06 9.45
N THR A 33 3.01 3.12 10.40
CA THR A 33 4.24 2.51 10.92
C THR A 33 4.48 1.11 10.34
N GLU A 34 5.69 0.57 10.54
CA GLU A 34 6.00 -0.82 10.14
C GLU A 34 5.06 -1.85 10.79
N GLU A 35 4.69 -1.64 12.06
CA GLU A 35 3.75 -2.52 12.77
C GLU A 35 2.36 -2.52 12.09
N TRP A 36 1.91 -1.34 11.67
CA TRP A 36 0.64 -1.22 10.95
C TRP A 36 0.72 -1.77 9.53
N LEU A 37 1.83 -1.57 8.83
CA LEU A 37 2.05 -2.18 7.53
C LEU A 37 1.94 -3.70 7.60
N ASP A 38 2.49 -4.34 8.63
CA ASP A 38 2.35 -5.80 8.81
C ASP A 38 0.90 -6.21 9.08
N LYS A 39 0.13 -5.40 9.84
CA LYS A 39 -1.32 -5.63 10.03
C LYS A 39 -2.08 -5.55 8.71
N TYR A 40 -1.80 -4.55 7.87
CA TYR A 40 -2.47 -4.35 6.58
C TYR A 40 -2.22 -5.50 5.62
N ILE A 41 -0.95 -5.88 5.43
CA ILE A 41 -0.61 -6.97 4.52
C ILE A 41 -1.12 -8.33 5.04
N THR A 42 -1.14 -8.53 6.36
CA THR A 42 -1.70 -9.74 6.96
C THR A 42 -3.21 -9.82 6.77
N ALA A 43 -3.92 -8.69 6.90
CA ALA A 43 -5.35 -8.62 6.64
C ALA A 43 -5.68 -8.87 5.16
N TYR A 44 -4.90 -8.30 4.23
CA TYR A 44 -5.02 -8.54 2.80
C TYR A 44 -4.94 -10.04 2.45
N LEU A 45 -4.00 -10.76 3.08
CA LEU A 45 -3.77 -12.18 2.82
C LEU A 45 -4.83 -13.10 3.45
N ASN A 46 -5.36 -12.76 4.62
CA ASN A 46 -6.10 -13.72 5.46
C ASN A 46 -7.61 -13.47 5.58
N ASN A 47 -8.12 -12.26 5.37
CA ASN A 47 -9.50 -11.91 5.76
C ASN A 47 -10.60 -12.16 4.70
N GLY A 48 -10.30 -12.86 3.60
CA GLY A 48 -11.32 -13.19 2.60
C GLY A 48 -11.99 -11.98 1.94
N TYR A 49 -11.32 -10.82 1.97
CA TYR A 49 -11.83 -9.55 1.44
C TYR A 49 -12.21 -9.63 -0.04
N SER A 50 -13.17 -8.79 -0.42
CA SER A 50 -13.54 -8.54 -1.81
C SER A 50 -12.34 -8.00 -2.60
N VAL A 51 -12.38 -8.10 -3.93
CA VAL A 51 -11.34 -7.53 -4.80
C VAL A 51 -11.18 -6.02 -4.56
N SER A 52 -12.29 -5.31 -4.34
CA SER A 52 -12.28 -3.88 -4.02
C SER A 52 -11.58 -3.60 -2.69
N SER A 53 -11.97 -4.28 -1.60
CA SER A 53 -11.30 -4.14 -0.30
C SER A 53 -9.81 -4.49 -0.36
N LYS A 54 -9.44 -5.53 -1.12
CA LYS A 54 -8.04 -5.88 -1.36
C LYS A 54 -7.29 -4.78 -2.11
N ASN A 55 -7.93 -4.11 -3.06
CA ASN A 55 -7.32 -2.99 -3.77
C ASN A 55 -7.09 -1.78 -2.85
N GLU A 56 -8.04 -1.46 -1.97
CA GLU A 56 -7.87 -0.41 -0.94
C GLU A 56 -6.72 -0.76 0.01
N LEU A 57 -6.67 -2.00 0.50
CA LEU A 57 -5.57 -2.46 1.38
C LEU A 57 -4.22 -2.41 0.68
N MET A 58 -4.14 -2.82 -0.58
CA MET A 58 -2.88 -2.77 -1.33
C MET A 58 -2.46 -1.31 -1.57
N THR A 59 -3.41 -0.42 -1.87
CA THR A 59 -3.14 1.02 -1.99
C THR A 59 -2.53 1.57 -0.70
N LEU A 60 -3.16 1.30 0.44
CA LEU A 60 -2.65 1.69 1.76
C LEU A 60 -1.27 1.08 2.06
N CYS A 61 -1.05 -0.20 1.72
CA CYS A 61 0.25 -0.84 1.90
C CYS A 61 1.35 -0.11 1.10
N LEU A 62 1.08 0.30 -0.14
CA LEU A 62 2.05 0.99 -0.99
C LEU A 62 2.32 2.42 -0.51
N ASP A 63 1.28 3.15 -0.08
CA ASP A 63 1.45 4.47 0.52
C ASP A 63 2.35 4.42 1.76
N VAL A 64 2.03 3.54 2.71
CA VAL A 64 2.83 3.38 3.94
C VAL A 64 4.22 2.87 3.64
N THR A 65 4.38 1.98 2.65
CA THR A 65 5.71 1.54 2.21
C THR A 65 6.53 2.72 1.67
N ASN A 66 5.93 3.57 0.85
CA ASN A 66 6.59 4.76 0.32
C ASN A 66 7.03 5.72 1.44
N ASP A 67 6.18 5.96 2.45
CA ASP A 67 6.51 6.81 3.59
C ASP A 67 7.66 6.23 4.42
N LEU A 68 7.64 4.92 4.68
CA LEU A 68 8.71 4.23 5.40
C LEU A 68 10.04 4.31 4.65
N LEU A 69 10.04 4.09 3.33
CA LEU A 69 11.24 4.25 2.51
C LEU A 69 11.74 5.71 2.52
N SER A 70 10.82 6.68 2.42
CA SER A 70 11.13 8.11 2.44
C SER A 70 11.73 8.57 3.77
N THR A 71 11.33 7.94 4.87
CA THR A 71 11.85 8.21 6.22
C THR A 71 13.13 7.41 6.56
N GLY A 72 13.62 6.60 5.62
CA GLY A 72 14.92 5.90 5.73
C GLY A 72 14.84 4.42 6.08
N THR A 73 13.65 3.82 6.08
CA THR A 73 13.51 2.36 6.23
C THR A 73 14.14 1.67 5.02
N SER A 74 14.87 0.59 5.26
CA SER A 74 15.53 -0.13 4.18
C SER A 74 14.54 -0.99 3.40
N VAL A 75 14.70 -1.05 2.07
CA VAL A 75 13.92 -1.95 1.21
C VAL A 75 14.05 -3.43 1.59
N ILE A 76 15.16 -3.84 2.22
CA ILE A 76 15.34 -5.21 2.67
C ILE A 76 14.55 -5.54 3.95
N ASN A 77 13.78 -4.59 4.48
CA ASN A 77 12.86 -4.82 5.57
C ASN A 77 11.87 -5.95 5.19
N ALA A 78 11.66 -6.89 6.11
CA ALA A 78 10.88 -8.09 5.86
C ALA A 78 9.42 -7.78 5.47
N THR A 79 8.82 -6.78 6.11
CA THR A 79 7.44 -6.35 5.85
C THR A 79 7.32 -5.69 4.48
N ILE A 80 8.29 -4.84 4.10
CA ILE A 80 8.34 -4.22 2.77
C ILE A 80 8.51 -5.30 1.68
N ILE A 81 9.43 -6.25 1.87
CA ILE A 81 9.61 -7.38 0.95
C ILE A 81 8.30 -8.16 0.82
N LYS A 82 7.61 -8.43 1.93
CA LYS A 82 6.32 -9.15 1.93
C LYS A 82 5.26 -8.41 1.12
N VAL A 83 5.17 -7.09 1.23
CA VAL A 83 4.26 -6.25 0.42
C VAL A 83 4.62 -6.33 -1.07
N LEU A 84 5.89 -6.11 -1.43
CA LEU A 84 6.34 -6.13 -2.83
C LEU A 84 6.14 -7.51 -3.47
N ASN A 85 6.44 -8.59 -2.74
CA ASN A 85 6.20 -9.95 -3.20
C ASN A 85 4.70 -10.23 -3.38
N THR A 86 3.87 -9.78 -2.43
CA THR A 86 2.41 -9.95 -2.56
C THR A 86 1.86 -9.17 -3.75
N LEU A 87 2.39 -7.97 -4.03
CA LEU A 87 2.01 -7.17 -5.18
C LEU A 87 2.31 -7.88 -6.50
N ILE A 88 3.52 -8.42 -6.68
CA ILE A 88 3.90 -9.13 -7.91
C ILE A 88 3.16 -10.48 -8.05
N ASP A 89 2.94 -11.20 -6.95
CA ASP A 89 2.14 -12.45 -6.96
C ASP A 89 0.69 -12.19 -7.39
N ASN A 90 0.19 -10.97 -7.20
CA ASN A 90 -1.15 -10.53 -7.58
C ASN A 90 -1.11 -9.47 -8.70
N TYR A 91 -0.09 -9.50 -9.57
CA TYR A 91 0.17 -8.48 -10.59
C TYR A 91 -1.07 -8.06 -11.39
N GLN A 92 -1.82 -9.03 -11.91
CA GLN A 92 -2.99 -8.75 -12.75
C GLN A 92 -4.08 -7.98 -12.01
N GLN A 93 -4.22 -8.20 -10.70
CA GLN A 93 -5.21 -7.50 -9.87
C GLN A 93 -4.80 -6.05 -9.59
N HIS A 94 -3.50 -5.76 -9.60
CA HIS A 94 -2.94 -4.46 -9.18
C HIS A 94 -2.12 -3.77 -10.27
N VAL A 95 -2.35 -4.10 -11.54
CA VAL A 95 -1.59 -3.55 -12.67
C VAL A 95 -1.67 -2.02 -12.72
N ASP A 96 -2.81 -1.44 -12.37
CA ASP A 96 -3.00 0.01 -12.34
C ASP A 96 -2.16 0.68 -11.25
N LEU A 97 -2.09 0.07 -10.05
CA LEU A 97 -1.21 0.54 -8.97
C LEU A 97 0.25 0.42 -9.37
N ILE A 98 0.65 -0.71 -9.96
CA ILE A 98 2.02 -0.92 -10.43
C ILE A 98 2.41 0.13 -11.47
N ASN A 99 1.51 0.44 -12.41
CA ASN A 99 1.77 1.46 -13.42
C ASN A 99 1.88 2.85 -12.79
N TYR A 100 0.94 3.21 -11.89
CA TYR A 100 0.96 4.48 -11.16
C TYR A 100 2.29 4.69 -10.42
N TRP A 101 2.72 3.72 -9.61
CA TRP A 101 3.94 3.85 -8.81
C TRP A 101 5.22 3.70 -9.62
N SER A 102 5.18 3.06 -10.80
CA SER A 102 6.35 2.89 -11.65
C SER A 102 6.84 4.19 -12.28
N LEU A 103 5.93 5.15 -12.55
CA LEU A 103 6.22 6.42 -13.21
C LEU A 103 7.20 6.24 -14.40
N ASP A 104 6.99 5.25 -15.27
CA ASP A 104 8.02 4.75 -16.21
C ASP A 104 8.75 5.85 -17.02
N ASP A 105 8.05 6.94 -17.33
CA ASP A 105 8.54 8.04 -18.15
C ASP A 105 9.32 9.11 -17.37
N GLU A 106 9.33 9.06 -16.04
CA GLU A 106 9.95 10.07 -15.18
C GLU A 106 11.38 9.69 -14.74
N PRO A 107 12.29 10.66 -14.59
CA PRO A 107 13.60 10.41 -13.97
C PRO A 107 13.43 10.03 -12.50
N LEU A 108 14.29 9.13 -11.99
CA LEU A 108 14.19 8.65 -10.60
C LEU A 108 14.32 9.75 -9.54
N GLU A 109 14.98 10.86 -9.88
CA GLU A 109 15.18 12.01 -9.00
C GLU A 109 13.86 12.74 -8.67
N ASP A 110 12.86 12.62 -9.54
CA ASP A 110 11.54 13.25 -9.41
C ASP A 110 10.45 12.24 -9.01
N CYS A 111 10.82 11.00 -8.68
CA CYS A 111 9.89 9.92 -8.39
C CYS A 111 9.68 9.68 -6.89
N PHE A 112 8.66 8.87 -6.57
CA PHE A 112 8.43 8.37 -5.22
C PHE A 112 9.58 7.48 -4.73
N ALA A 113 9.78 7.39 -3.41
CA ALA A 113 10.80 6.52 -2.81
C ALA A 113 10.57 5.04 -3.14
N LEU A 114 9.31 4.65 -3.36
CA LEU A 114 8.90 3.30 -3.76
C LEU A 114 9.17 2.99 -5.25
N THR A 115 9.21 4.00 -6.12
CA THR A 115 9.29 3.82 -7.58
C THR A 115 10.44 2.93 -8.06
N PRO A 116 11.70 3.05 -7.56
CA PRO A 116 12.79 2.19 -7.98
C PRO A 116 12.49 0.70 -7.82
N GLU A 117 11.76 0.33 -6.77
CA GLU A 117 11.43 -1.07 -6.49
C GLU A 117 10.31 -1.57 -7.40
N ILE A 118 9.28 -0.77 -7.63
CA ILE A 118 8.18 -1.12 -8.55
C ILE A 118 8.70 -1.31 -9.98
N ARG A 119 9.64 -0.47 -10.44
CA ARG A 119 10.28 -0.64 -11.76
C ARG A 119 11.08 -1.95 -11.87
N LYS A 120 11.63 -2.47 -10.77
CA LYS A 120 12.30 -3.79 -10.78
C LYS A 120 11.30 -4.92 -10.97
N LEU A 121 10.11 -4.80 -10.37
CA LEU A 121 9.05 -5.81 -10.49
C LEU A 121 8.56 -5.97 -11.94
N LYS A 122 8.51 -4.89 -12.73
CA LYS A 122 8.07 -4.91 -14.14
C LYS A 122 9.06 -5.58 -15.10
N LYS A 123 10.28 -5.87 -14.66
CA LYS A 123 11.34 -6.48 -15.51
C LYS A 123 11.33 -8.00 -15.50
N TYR A 124 10.40 -8.60 -14.75
CA TYR A 124 10.17 -10.05 -14.64
C TYR A 124 8.78 -10.40 -15.19
#